data_AF-A0A5J4QY44-F1
#
_entry.id   AF-A0A5J4QY44-F1
#
_cell.length_a   1.000
_cell.length_b   1.000
_cell.length_c   1.000
_cell.angle_alpha   90.00
_cell.angle_beta   90.00
_cell.angle_gamma   90.00
#
_symmetry.space_group_name_H-M   'P 1'
#
loop_
_entity.id
_entity.type
_entity.pdbx_description
1 polymer ?
#
loop_
_entity_poly.entity_id
_entity_poly.type
_entity_poly.pdbx_seq_one_letter_code
_entity_poly.pdbx_strand_id
1 'polypeptide(L)'
;VIPDRCTFVVDVRGNELYSNEELFSEIQEHIACDAQARSFRLNSSRIDVNHPFVQQAVRLGRKPFGSPTLSDQSLMPFASVKIGPGCSSRSHTADEYIMIQEIDEALTLYWALLDGLTMK
;
A
#
# COMPACT_ATOMS: atom_id res chain seq x y z
N VAL A 1 -2.65 0.58 46.51
CA VAL A 1 -2.74 1.80 45.67
C VAL A 1 -3.59 1.43 44.45
N ILE A 2 -4.66 2.17 44.15
CA ILE A 2 -5.51 1.95 42.96
C ILE A 2 -4.89 2.76 41.80
N PRO A 3 -4.72 2.19 40.58
CA PRO A 3 -4.15 2.94 39.47
C PRO A 3 -5.14 4.01 38.97
N ASP A 4 -4.66 5.25 38.85
CA ASP A 4 -5.44 6.41 38.41
C ASP A 4 -5.39 6.64 36.89
N ARG A 5 -4.43 6.01 36.19
CA ARG A 5 -4.24 6.15 34.75
C ARG A 5 -3.84 4.82 34.09
N CYS A 6 -4.42 4.56 32.92
CA CYS A 6 -4.02 3.51 32.01
C CYS A 6 -3.92 4.08 30.59
N THR A 7 -2.87 3.71 29.85
CA THR A 7 -2.66 4.11 28.45
C THR A 7 -2.31 2.89 27.62
N PHE A 8 -2.87 2.80 26.43
CA PHE A 8 -2.60 1.74 25.47
C PHE A 8 -2.45 2.33 24.05
N VAL A 9 -1.94 1.52 23.13
CA VAL A 9 -1.71 1.91 21.73
C VAL A 9 -2.39 0.89 20.83
N VAL A 10 -3.01 1.38 19.76
CA VAL A 10 -3.63 0.55 18.70
C VAL A 10 -2.92 0.84 17.38
N ASP A 11 -2.45 -0.20 16.70
CA ASP A 11 -2.01 -0.13 15.29
C ASP A 11 -3.23 -0.35 14.40
N VAL A 12 -3.62 0.66 13.62
CA VAL A 12 -4.81 0.60 12.76
C VAL A 12 -4.36 0.54 11.30
N ARG A 13 -4.91 -0.43 10.56
CA ARG A 13 -4.64 -0.62 9.12
C ARG A 13 -5.95 -0.64 8.34
N GLY A 14 -6.29 0.49 7.74
CA GLY A 14 -7.44 0.62 6.84
C GLY A 14 -7.23 -0.10 5.51
N ASN A 15 -8.32 -0.48 4.85
CA ASN A 15 -8.31 -0.95 3.47
C ASN A 15 -8.53 0.23 2.50
N GLU A 16 -8.58 -0.05 1.20
CA GLU A 16 -8.70 0.93 0.11
C GLU A 16 -10.05 1.64 0.01
N LEU A 17 -11.00 1.32 0.90
CA LEU A 17 -12.36 1.88 0.90
C LEU A 17 -12.58 2.97 1.95
N TYR A 18 -11.60 3.20 2.83
CA TYR A 18 -11.71 4.18 3.91
C TYR A 18 -10.43 5.03 4.04
N SER A 19 -10.63 6.29 4.39
CA SER A 19 -9.60 7.19 4.91
C SER A 19 -9.38 6.98 6.42
N ASN A 20 -8.21 7.39 6.91
CA ASN A 20 -7.90 7.34 8.34
C ASN A 20 -8.84 8.26 9.15
N GLU A 21 -9.29 9.37 8.55
CA GLU A 21 -10.28 10.28 9.13
C GLU A 21 -11.64 9.60 9.34
N GLU A 22 -12.14 8.86 8.35
CA GLU A 22 -13.40 8.10 8.46
C GLU A 22 -13.32 7.03 9.54
N LEU A 23 -12.22 6.26 9.55
CA LEU A 23 -12.00 5.24 10.58
C LEU A 23 -11.93 5.84 11.98
N PHE A 24 -11.24 6.97 12.14
CA PHE A 24 -11.12 7.63 13.43
C PHE A 24 -12.46 8.20 13.92
N SER A 25 -13.26 8.77 13.01
CA SER A 25 -14.62 9.24 13.33
C SER A 25 -15.47 8.09 13.86
N GLU A 26 -15.47 6.95 13.17
CA GLU A 26 -16.21 5.76 13.58
C GLU A 26 -15.75 5.22 14.95
N ILE A 27 -14.43 5.19 15.20
CA ILE A 27 -13.87 4.73 16.48
C ILE A 27 -14.30 5.64 17.63
N GLN A 28 -14.30 6.96 17.42
CA GLN A 28 -14.70 7.95 18.45
C GLN A 28 -16.15 7.77 18.90
N GLU A 29 -17.04 7.34 18.02
CA GLU A 29 -18.45 7.08 18.37
C GLU A 29 -18.60 5.89 19.33
N HIS A 30 -17.63 4.98 19.37
CA HIS A 30 -17.70 3.71 20.10
C HIS A 30 -16.83 3.68 21.37
N ILE A 31 -16.03 4.70 21.64
CA ILE A 31 -15.16 4.77 22.82
C ILE A 31 -15.55 5.94 23.72
N ALA A 32 -15.43 5.74 25.04
CA ALA A 32 -15.67 6.80 26.03
C ALA A 32 -14.37 7.44 26.54
N CYS A 33 -13.22 6.80 26.30
CA CYS A 33 -11.91 7.32 26.70
C CYS A 33 -11.35 8.30 25.66
N ASP A 34 -10.44 9.16 26.10
CA ASP A 34 -9.69 10.03 25.20
C ASP A 34 -8.81 9.19 24.25
N ALA A 35 -8.86 9.53 22.97
CA ALA A 35 -7.99 8.93 21.96
C ALA A 35 -7.53 9.98 20.95
N GLN A 36 -6.24 9.90 20.61
CA GLN A 36 -5.58 10.85 19.72
C GLN A 36 -4.82 10.10 18.62
N ALA A 37 -5.19 10.35 17.37
CA ALA A 37 -4.42 9.89 16.23
C ALA A 37 -3.09 10.66 16.15
N ARG A 38 -1.99 9.95 15.88
CA ARG A 38 -0.67 10.60 15.69
C ARG A 38 -0.60 11.38 14.38
N SER A 39 -1.28 10.90 13.35
CA SER A 39 -1.42 11.54 12.04
C SER A 39 -2.50 10.84 11.21
N PHE A 40 -3.07 11.53 10.23
CA PHE A 40 -4.00 10.92 9.26
C PHE A 40 -3.40 10.74 7.85
N ARG A 41 -2.24 11.34 7.57
CA ARG A 41 -1.68 11.46 6.21
C ARG A 41 -1.31 10.15 5.49
N LEU A 42 -1.16 9.04 6.21
CA LEU A 42 -0.73 7.75 5.65
C LEU A 42 -1.94 6.91 5.28
N ASN A 43 -2.69 7.37 4.28
CA ASN A 43 -3.92 6.71 3.83
C ASN A 43 -3.61 5.47 2.97
N SER A 44 -4.64 4.62 2.79
CA SER A 44 -4.60 3.54 1.81
C SER A 44 -4.54 4.10 0.38
N SER A 45 -4.13 3.27 -0.58
CA SER A 45 -3.99 3.66 -1.98
C SER A 45 -4.82 2.72 -2.86
N ARG A 46 -5.34 3.24 -3.98
CA ARG A 46 -6.18 2.48 -4.90
C ARG A 46 -5.92 2.87 -6.34
N ILE A 47 -6.06 1.89 -7.24
CA ILE A 47 -6.23 2.11 -8.67
C ILE A 47 -7.43 1.30 -9.16
N ASP A 48 -8.16 1.80 -10.16
CA ASP A 48 -9.29 1.06 -10.72
C ASP A 48 -8.82 -0.16 -11.51
N VAL A 49 -9.57 -1.26 -11.41
CA VAL A 49 -9.24 -2.51 -12.13
C VAL A 49 -9.31 -2.34 -13.65
N ASN A 50 -10.13 -1.41 -14.14
CA ASN A 50 -10.27 -1.11 -15.57
C ASN A 50 -9.24 -0.08 -16.05
N HIS A 51 -8.35 0.40 -15.18
CA HIS A 51 -7.31 1.35 -15.57
C HIS A 51 -6.43 0.75 -16.68
N PRO A 52 -6.06 1.52 -17.75
CA PRO A 52 -5.31 1.00 -18.89
C PRO A 52 -4.04 0.24 -18.51
N PHE A 53 -3.29 0.75 -17.53
CA PHE A 53 -2.11 0.08 -16.96
C PHE A 53 -2.43 -1.30 -16.38
N VAL A 54 -3.49 -1.42 -15.57
CA VAL A 54 -3.88 -2.68 -14.93
C VAL A 54 -4.33 -3.69 -15.98
N GLN A 55 -5.10 -3.24 -16.97
CA GLN A 55 -5.54 -4.07 -18.09
C GLN A 55 -4.37 -4.56 -18.96
N GLN A 56 -3.36 -3.72 -19.21
CA GLN A 56 -2.12 -4.14 -19.88
C GLN A 56 -1.37 -5.19 -19.06
N ALA A 57 -1.21 -4.99 -17.74
CA ALA A 57 -0.54 -5.95 -16.86
C ALA A 57 -1.23 -7.33 -16.87
N VAL A 58 -2.57 -7.35 -16.80
CA VAL A 58 -3.36 -8.59 -16.88
C VAL A 58 -3.19 -9.28 -18.24
N ARG A 59 -3.20 -8.52 -19.34
CA ARG A 59 -2.93 -9.07 -20.70
C ARG A 59 -1.54 -9.69 -20.83
N LEU A 60 -0.55 -9.15 -20.13
CA LEU A 60 0.81 -9.70 -20.04
C LEU A 60 0.92 -10.87 -19.05
N GLY A 61 -0.20 -11.41 -18.55
CA GLY A 61 -0.22 -12.56 -17.64
C GLY A 61 0.12 -12.23 -16.19
N ARG A 62 0.18 -10.95 -15.81
CA ARG A 62 0.41 -10.55 -14.41
C ARG A 62 -0.88 -10.65 -13.60
N LYS A 63 -0.74 -10.95 -12.31
CA LYS A 63 -1.86 -11.11 -11.37
C LYS A 63 -1.86 -9.95 -10.37
N PRO A 64 -2.80 -8.99 -10.46
CA PRO A 64 -2.94 -7.95 -9.46
C PRO A 64 -3.21 -8.55 -8.07
N PHE A 65 -2.67 -7.93 -7.02
CA PHE A 65 -2.92 -8.30 -5.63
C PHE A 65 -2.83 -7.07 -4.72
N GLY A 66 -3.44 -7.15 -3.54
CA GLY A 66 -3.36 -6.12 -2.50
C GLY A 66 -2.12 -6.30 -1.61
N SER A 67 -1.30 -5.26 -1.46
CA SER A 67 -0.12 -5.30 -0.60
C SER A 67 -0.47 -4.87 0.83
N PRO A 68 -0.09 -5.65 1.87
CA PRO A 68 -0.26 -5.23 3.27
C PRO A 68 0.86 -4.29 3.77
N THR A 69 1.81 -3.92 2.90
CA THR A 69 3.01 -3.16 3.25
C THR A 69 2.86 -1.70 2.81
N LEU A 70 3.01 -0.77 3.76
CA LEU A 70 3.01 0.67 3.49
C LEU A 70 4.15 1.05 2.53
N SER A 71 3.96 2.12 1.77
CA SER A 71 4.95 2.68 0.84
C SER A 71 4.67 4.17 0.63
N ASP A 72 5.49 4.85 -0.17
CA ASP A 72 5.28 6.25 -0.54
C ASP A 72 3.93 6.52 -1.21
N GLN A 73 3.28 5.48 -1.79
CA GLN A 73 1.90 5.60 -2.31
C GLN A 73 0.91 6.15 -1.27
N SER A 74 1.15 5.94 0.03
CA SER A 74 0.29 6.48 1.10
C SER A 74 0.26 8.01 1.17
N LEU A 75 1.20 8.67 0.49
CA LEU A 75 1.30 10.13 0.39
C LEU A 75 0.91 10.65 -1.00
N MET A 76 0.45 9.78 -1.90
CA MET A 76 0.07 10.12 -3.27
C MET A 76 -1.46 10.24 -3.37
N PRO A 77 -2.01 11.45 -3.61
CA PRO A 77 -3.46 11.63 -3.74
C PRO A 77 -4.01 11.20 -5.11
N PHE A 78 -3.15 10.76 -6.02
CA PHE A 78 -3.50 10.29 -7.37
C PHE A 78 -3.38 8.76 -7.46
N ALA A 79 -4.07 8.17 -8.43
CA ALA A 79 -4.03 6.71 -8.65
C ALA A 79 -2.60 6.23 -8.91
N SER A 80 -2.21 5.14 -8.24
CA SER A 80 -0.85 4.61 -8.30
C SER A 80 -0.84 3.07 -8.31
N VAL A 81 0.27 2.50 -8.78
CA VAL A 81 0.54 1.05 -8.70
C VAL A 81 1.94 0.86 -8.11
N LYS A 82 2.07 -0.13 -7.20
CA LYS A 82 3.37 -0.62 -6.72
C LYS A 82 3.70 -1.93 -7.41
N ILE A 83 4.78 -1.93 -8.18
CA ILE A 83 5.35 -3.09 -8.87
C ILE A 83 6.88 -2.96 -8.85
N GLY A 84 7.59 -4.05 -8.59
CA GLY A 84 9.03 -4.05 -8.33
C GLY A 84 9.67 -5.43 -8.55
N PRO A 85 10.95 -5.52 -8.96
CA PRO A 85 11.72 -6.77 -8.88
C PRO A 85 12.01 -7.16 -7.42
N GLY A 86 12.41 -8.42 -7.25
CA GLY A 86 12.77 -8.98 -5.95
C GLY A 86 11.58 -9.54 -5.18
N CYS A 87 11.81 -9.85 -3.90
CA CYS A 87 10.81 -10.49 -3.05
C CYS A 87 10.76 -9.80 -1.68
N SER A 88 9.55 -9.45 -1.24
CA SER A 88 9.35 -8.74 0.04
C SER A 88 9.86 -9.51 1.26
N SER A 89 10.01 -10.84 1.18
CA SER A 89 10.58 -11.63 2.27
C SER A 89 12.09 -11.42 2.48
N ARG A 90 12.79 -10.79 1.51
CA ARG A 90 14.21 -10.45 1.61
C ARG A 90 14.45 -9.03 2.15
N SER A 91 13.42 -8.20 2.20
CA SER A 91 13.54 -6.84 2.71
C SER A 91 13.81 -6.86 4.22
N HIS A 92 14.76 -6.06 4.68
CA HIS A 92 15.13 -5.94 6.10
C HIS A 92 15.63 -7.26 6.74
N THR A 93 16.17 -8.19 5.95
CA THR A 93 16.88 -9.37 6.46
C THR A 93 18.39 -9.20 6.34
N ALA A 94 19.17 -9.95 7.13
CA ALA A 94 20.61 -10.04 6.91
C ALA A 94 20.90 -10.55 5.48
N ASP A 95 22.00 -10.10 4.89
CA ASP A 95 22.44 -10.48 3.54
C ASP A 95 21.35 -10.25 2.47
N GLU A 96 20.64 -9.13 2.56
CA GLU A 96 19.68 -8.70 1.53
C GLU A 96 20.33 -8.70 0.14
N TYR A 97 19.65 -9.31 -0.83
CA TYR A 97 20.14 -9.44 -2.19
C TYR A 97 19.03 -9.36 -3.23
N ILE A 98 19.43 -9.07 -4.46
CA ILE A 98 18.60 -9.14 -5.67
C ILE A 98 19.31 -10.03 -6.69
N MET A 99 18.57 -10.85 -7.42
CA MET A 99 19.15 -11.63 -8.51
C MET A 99 19.28 -10.74 -9.75
N ILE A 100 20.38 -10.87 -10.48
CA ILE A 100 20.57 -10.16 -11.76
C ILE A 100 19.43 -10.49 -12.72
N GLN A 101 19.01 -11.76 -12.76
CA GLN A 101 17.88 -12.19 -13.57
C GLN A 101 16.56 -11.50 -13.19
N GLU A 102 16.31 -11.21 -11.91
CA GLU A 102 15.10 -10.48 -11.48
C GLU A 102 15.09 -9.04 -12.03
N ILE A 103 16.27 -8.44 -12.20
CA ILE A 103 16.42 -7.11 -12.81
C ILE A 103 16.15 -7.18 -14.31
N ASP A 104 16.72 -8.16 -15.02
CA ASP A 104 16.52 -8.34 -16.46
C ASP A 104 15.04 -8.59 -16.81
N GLU A 105 14.37 -9.42 -16.02
CA GLU A 105 12.94 -9.69 -16.16
C GLU A 105 12.09 -8.45 -15.89
N ALA A 106 12.44 -7.65 -14.89
CA ALA A 106 11.73 -6.41 -14.58
C ALA A 106 11.90 -5.35 -15.68
N LEU A 107 13.10 -5.18 -16.24
CA LEU A 107 13.33 -4.27 -17.36
C LEU A 107 12.45 -4.64 -18.57
N THR A 108 12.44 -5.93 -18.91
CA THR A 108 11.61 -6.47 -20.01
C THR A 108 10.12 -6.22 -19.75
N LEU A 109 9.67 -6.47 -18.51
CA LEU A 109 8.28 -6.24 -18.12
C LEU A 109 7.89 -4.76 -18.15
N TYR A 110 8.72 -3.88 -17.60
CA TYR A 110 8.44 -2.44 -17.57
C TYR A 110 8.33 -1.86 -18.98
N TRP A 111 9.22 -2.29 -19.88
CA TRP A 111 9.10 -1.93 -21.29
C TRP A 111 7.75 -2.38 -21.85
N ALA A 112 7.39 -3.65 -21.70
CA ALA A 112 6.13 -4.19 -22.24
C ALA A 112 4.86 -3.56 -21.63
N LEU A 113 4.94 -3.04 -20.40
CA LEU A 113 3.84 -2.34 -19.74
C LEU A 113 3.64 -0.91 -20.27
N LEU A 114 4.75 -0.21 -20.55
CA LEU A 114 4.73 1.21 -20.84
C LEU A 114 4.77 1.53 -22.35
N ASP A 115 5.44 0.70 -23.13
CA ASP A 115 5.57 0.90 -24.58
C ASP A 115 4.19 0.82 -25.26
N GLY A 116 3.84 1.88 -26.00
CA GLY A 116 2.53 2.02 -26.64
C GLY A 116 1.34 2.17 -25.68
N LEU A 117 1.55 2.36 -24.38
CA LEU A 117 0.44 2.55 -23.44
C LEU A 117 -0.30 3.86 -23.72
N THR A 118 -1.60 3.75 -23.99
CA THR A 118 -2.48 4.91 -24.20
C THR A 118 -3.35 5.12 -22.97
N MET A 119 -3.21 6.28 -22.32
CA MET A 119 -4.10 6.75 -21.28
C MET A 119 -5.30 7.43 -21.96
N LYS A 120 -6.50 6.88 -21.78
CA LYS A 120 -7.74 7.50 -22.28
C LYS A 120 -8.27 8.51 -21.29
#